data_AF-A0A160T1H7-F1
#
_entry.id   AF-A0A160T1H7-F1
#
_cell.length_a   1.000
_cell.length_b   1.000
_cell.length_c   1.000
_cell.angle_alpha   90.00
_cell.angle_beta   90.00
_cell.angle_gamma   90.00
#
_symmetry.space_group_name_H-M   'P 1'
#
loop_
_entity.id
_entity.type
_entity.pdbx_description
1 polymer ?
#
loop_
_entity_poly.entity_id
_entity_poly.type
_entity_poly.pdbx_seq_one_letter_code
_entity_poly.pdbx_strand_id
1 'polypeptide(L)'
;MSKKVIFVGGTSYSGSTFFHLTIANDPRGFGIGEVKHLFRPTKERHTRPTWACGCGDPNCDLWSRVKKHGEANLYQTIFDIHPEVEFIVDASKNVVWIDDQTDYLARQGIETHHVVIWKTLLEYAHSLQKRNRLDKKDGAELAHWPQYHRNFYSFVDSFRTVKYADYARRQADVLQAACATFGIPYFAGKERYWEKTHHALGGNLSSRIHLYSKESDRYRDVQRRAEGRRNDLGENDANYRQVYYESPDESVLLAHVGRLRGESPTIDQVEEMLIAHDIAGDGPPAGNWPELKLGAIDYRMKQLRQFTRTRISKIRFAQ
;
A
#
# COMPACT_ATOMS: atom_id res chain seq x y z
N MET A 1 -17.54 -18.17 -6.69
CA MET A 1 -16.41 -17.59 -7.46
C MET A 1 -15.09 -18.09 -6.88
N SER A 2 -14.00 -18.10 -7.66
CA SER A 2 -12.66 -18.35 -7.11
C SER A 2 -12.28 -17.23 -6.14
N LYS A 3 -11.70 -17.58 -4.98
CA LYS A 3 -11.22 -16.63 -3.97
C LYS A 3 -10.01 -15.87 -4.53
N LYS A 4 -9.90 -14.57 -4.21
CA LYS A 4 -8.84 -13.69 -4.74
C LYS A 4 -8.09 -12.95 -3.65
N VAL A 5 -6.82 -12.65 -3.90
CA VAL A 5 -6.02 -11.70 -3.09
C VAL A 5 -5.44 -10.62 -4.00
N ILE A 6 -5.69 -9.37 -3.64
CA ILE A 6 -5.21 -8.19 -4.37
C ILE A 6 -4.14 -7.51 -3.53
N PHE A 7 -2.90 -7.51 -4.01
CA PHE A 7 -1.78 -6.82 -3.37
C PHE A 7 -1.66 -5.38 -3.87
N VAL A 8 -1.77 -4.42 -2.95
CA VAL A 8 -1.56 -2.99 -3.21
C VAL A 8 -0.15 -2.59 -2.79
N GLY A 9 0.71 -2.42 -3.79
CA GLY A 9 2.03 -1.81 -3.70
C GLY A 9 2.00 -0.29 -3.82
N GLY A 10 3.17 0.32 -3.66
CA GLY A 10 3.40 1.75 -3.75
C GLY A 10 4.49 2.21 -2.78
N THR A 11 5.19 3.28 -3.16
CA THR A 11 6.05 4.01 -2.22
C THR A 11 5.22 4.58 -1.07
N SER A 12 5.90 4.95 0.03
CA SER A 12 5.20 5.67 1.11
C SER A 12 4.53 6.94 0.55
N TYR A 13 3.38 7.33 1.06
CA TYR A 13 2.69 8.56 0.65
C TYR A 13 2.12 8.60 -0.78
N SER A 14 2.04 7.46 -1.47
CA SER A 14 1.40 7.34 -2.80
C SER A 14 -0.08 6.95 -2.76
N GLY A 15 -0.72 6.98 -1.59
CA GLY A 15 -2.18 6.73 -1.47
C GLY A 15 -2.58 5.26 -1.31
N SER A 16 -1.63 4.34 -1.09
CA SER A 16 -1.90 2.90 -0.96
C SER A 16 -2.97 2.55 0.07
N THR A 17 -3.02 3.24 1.22
CA THR A 17 -4.03 2.98 2.26
C THR A 17 -5.43 3.41 1.82
N PHE A 18 -5.57 4.55 1.14
CA PHE A 18 -6.86 4.98 0.59
C PHE A 18 -7.37 3.99 -0.47
N PHE A 19 -6.51 3.66 -1.44
CA PHE A 19 -6.85 2.76 -2.52
C PHE A 19 -7.22 1.36 -2.00
N HIS A 20 -6.42 0.82 -1.08
CA HIS A 20 -6.68 -0.44 -0.39
C HIS A 20 -8.08 -0.51 0.25
N LEU A 21 -8.43 0.48 1.09
CA LEU A 21 -9.71 0.52 1.77
C LEU A 21 -10.88 0.68 0.79
N THR A 22 -10.66 1.41 -0.30
CA THR A 22 -11.65 1.66 -1.34
C THR A 22 -11.92 0.42 -2.19
N ILE A 23 -10.89 -0.30 -2.63
CA ILE A 23 -11.07 -1.58 -3.33
C ILE A 23 -11.78 -2.59 -2.42
N ALA A 24 -11.40 -2.64 -1.14
CA ALA A 24 -12.04 -3.49 -0.13
C ALA A 24 -13.45 -3.05 0.29
N ASN A 25 -13.93 -1.88 -0.15
CA ASN A 25 -15.29 -1.43 0.10
C ASN A 25 -16.26 -2.22 -0.79
N ASP A 26 -16.63 -3.41 -0.35
CA ASP A 26 -17.61 -4.32 -0.95
C ASP A 26 -18.04 -5.29 0.15
N PRO A 27 -19.32 -5.69 0.26
CA PRO A 27 -19.73 -6.71 1.23
C PRO A 27 -18.93 -8.02 1.16
N ARG A 28 -18.40 -8.37 -0.02
CA ARG A 28 -17.58 -9.56 -0.28
C ARG A 28 -16.07 -9.26 -0.31
N GLY A 29 -15.67 -8.02 -0.07
CA GLY A 29 -14.28 -7.60 0.00
C GLY A 29 -13.76 -7.54 1.44
N PHE A 30 -12.47 -7.77 1.67
CA PHE A 30 -11.89 -7.67 3.01
C PHE A 30 -10.52 -7.00 3.01
N GLY A 31 -10.42 -5.83 3.65
CA GLY A 31 -9.18 -5.04 3.69
C GLY A 31 -8.33 -5.35 4.92
N ILE A 32 -7.11 -5.86 4.72
CA ILE A 32 -6.23 -6.29 5.83
C ILE A 32 -5.11 -5.32 6.21
N GLY A 33 -4.88 -4.29 5.39
CA GLY A 33 -3.89 -3.26 5.63
C GLY A 33 -2.46 -3.78 5.52
N GLU A 34 -1.53 -3.28 6.35
CA GLU A 34 -0.12 -3.68 6.39
C GLU A 34 0.08 -4.96 7.23
N VAL A 35 -0.68 -6.02 6.90
CA VAL A 35 -0.76 -7.28 7.65
C VAL A 35 0.59 -7.99 7.80
N LYS A 36 1.55 -7.76 6.89
CA LYS A 36 2.92 -8.27 7.00
C LYS A 36 3.48 -8.05 8.40
N HIS A 37 3.20 -6.88 9.00
CA HIS A 37 3.76 -6.52 10.29
C HIS A 37 3.22 -7.37 11.46
N LEU A 38 2.10 -8.07 11.28
CA LEU A 38 1.59 -9.07 12.22
C LEU A 38 2.54 -10.26 12.37
N PHE A 39 3.16 -10.69 11.27
CA PHE A 39 4.04 -11.87 11.23
C PHE A 39 5.53 -11.51 11.17
N ARG A 40 5.86 -10.39 10.53
CA ARG A 40 7.22 -9.90 10.28
C ARG A 40 7.35 -8.46 10.81
N PRO A 41 7.19 -8.23 12.13
CA PRO A 41 7.33 -6.89 12.70
C PRO A 41 8.75 -6.38 12.47
N THR A 42 8.91 -5.13 12.05
CA THR A 42 10.24 -4.51 11.82
C THR A 42 10.54 -3.35 12.76
N LYS A 43 9.57 -2.98 13.61
CA LYS A 43 9.62 -1.85 14.53
C LYS A 43 8.77 -2.21 15.75
N GLU A 44 9.19 -1.73 16.92
CA GLU A 44 8.50 -1.96 18.20
C GLU A 44 7.03 -1.51 18.16
N ARG A 45 6.72 -0.43 17.45
CA ARG A 45 5.33 0.04 17.30
C ARG A 45 4.36 -1.01 16.76
N HIS A 46 4.83 -2.03 16.03
CA HIS A 46 3.99 -3.08 15.45
C HIS A 46 3.64 -4.18 16.46
N THR A 47 4.23 -4.18 17.65
CA THR A 47 3.90 -5.10 18.75
C THR A 47 3.18 -4.42 19.91
N ARG A 48 3.07 -3.09 19.89
CA ARG A 48 2.32 -2.34 20.91
C ARG A 48 0.82 -2.56 20.74
N PRO A 49 0.01 -2.54 21.82
CA PRO A 49 -1.45 -2.61 21.75
C PRO A 49 -2.10 -1.53 20.86
N THR A 50 -1.43 -0.39 20.68
CA THR A 50 -1.86 0.69 19.77
C THR A 50 -1.82 0.33 18.27
N TRP A 51 -1.21 -0.80 17.91
CA TRP A 51 -1.28 -1.44 16.59
C TRP A 51 -2.40 -2.49 16.58
N ALA A 52 -3.61 -2.02 16.87
CA ALA A 52 -4.81 -2.83 16.94
C ALA A 52 -5.57 -2.86 15.61
N CYS A 53 -6.60 -3.71 15.58
CA CYS A 53 -7.58 -3.81 14.52
C CYS A 53 -8.18 -2.44 14.15
N GLY A 54 -8.44 -2.23 12.86
CA GLY A 54 -9.06 -1.01 12.35
C GLY A 54 -10.53 -0.82 12.70
N CYS A 55 -11.23 -1.87 13.16
CA CYS A 55 -12.70 -1.91 13.22
C CYS A 55 -13.31 -1.05 14.34
N GLY A 56 -12.50 -0.50 15.24
CA GLY A 56 -12.94 0.32 16.35
C GLY A 56 -13.20 -0.45 17.64
N ASP A 57 -13.60 -1.73 17.55
CA ASP A 57 -13.84 -2.60 18.70
C ASP A 57 -12.53 -2.96 19.44
N PRO A 58 -12.36 -2.54 20.73
CA PRO A 58 -11.18 -2.88 21.52
C PRO A 58 -11.05 -4.37 21.84
N ASN A 59 -12.13 -5.15 21.75
CA ASN A 59 -12.17 -6.58 22.05
C ASN A 59 -12.07 -7.45 20.80
N CYS A 60 -11.86 -6.86 19.62
CA CYS A 60 -11.76 -7.61 18.37
C CYS A 60 -10.57 -8.58 18.40
N ASP A 61 -10.86 -9.88 18.30
CA ASP A 61 -9.87 -10.97 18.41
C ASP A 61 -9.42 -11.53 17.05
N LEU A 62 -9.95 -10.99 15.94
CA LEU A 62 -9.70 -11.48 14.58
C LEU A 62 -8.21 -11.71 14.31
N TRP A 63 -7.37 -10.71 14.58
CA TRP A 63 -5.95 -10.79 14.27
C TRP A 63 -5.20 -11.77 15.17
N SER A 64 -5.66 -11.96 16.41
CA SER A 64 -5.13 -12.99 17.30
C SER A 64 -5.43 -14.39 16.78
N ARG A 65 -6.68 -14.61 16.31
CA ARG A 65 -7.09 -15.86 15.66
C ARG A 65 -6.26 -16.12 14.39
N VAL A 66 -6.20 -15.15 13.49
CA VAL A 66 -5.39 -15.25 12.25
C VAL A 66 -3.92 -15.53 12.55
N LYS A 67 -3.31 -14.82 13.52
CA LYS A 67 -1.91 -15.04 13.90
C LYS A 67 -1.66 -16.46 14.41
N LYS A 68 -2.62 -17.06 15.14
CA LYS A 68 -2.53 -18.43 15.68
C LYS A 68 -2.46 -19.50 14.59
N HIS A 69 -3.12 -19.29 13.45
CA HIS A 69 -3.07 -20.22 12.31
C HIS A 69 -1.80 -20.09 11.45
N GLY A 70 -0.99 -19.06 11.72
CA GLY A 70 0.33 -18.89 11.13
C GLY A 70 0.32 -18.17 9.78
N GLU A 71 1.52 -17.72 9.40
CA GLU A 71 1.75 -16.86 8.24
C GLU A 71 1.34 -17.51 6.91
N ALA A 72 1.59 -18.82 6.76
CA ALA A 72 1.28 -19.56 5.53
C ALA A 72 -0.24 -19.79 5.30
N ASN A 73 -1.04 -19.71 6.37
CA ASN A 73 -2.49 -19.91 6.30
C ASN A 73 -3.27 -18.59 6.42
N LEU A 74 -2.58 -17.44 6.42
CA LEU A 74 -3.15 -16.11 6.66
C LEU A 74 -4.46 -15.87 5.90
N TYR A 75 -4.43 -16.00 4.58
CA TYR A 75 -5.58 -15.68 3.72
C TYR A 75 -6.68 -16.74 3.82
N GLN A 76 -6.31 -18.02 3.82
CA GLN A 76 -7.26 -19.11 3.99
C GLN A 76 -8.03 -18.96 5.31
N THR A 77 -7.34 -18.66 6.41
CA THR A 77 -7.96 -18.44 7.71
C THR A 77 -8.96 -17.27 7.67
N ILE A 78 -8.67 -16.19 6.93
CA ILE A 78 -9.62 -15.08 6.78
C ILE A 78 -10.86 -15.54 6.00
N PHE A 79 -10.69 -16.29 4.90
CA PHE A 79 -11.82 -16.85 4.16
C PHE A 79 -12.64 -17.85 4.98
N ASP A 80 -12.01 -18.61 5.87
CA ASP A 80 -12.69 -19.57 6.74
C ASP A 80 -13.50 -18.85 7.84
N ILE A 81 -12.97 -17.76 8.39
CA ILE A 81 -13.66 -16.93 9.40
C ILE A 81 -14.81 -16.15 8.77
N HIS A 82 -14.63 -15.69 7.52
CA HIS A 82 -15.57 -14.86 6.77
C HIS A 82 -15.93 -15.54 5.43
N PRO A 83 -16.81 -16.56 5.44
CA PRO A 83 -17.14 -17.32 4.23
C PRO A 83 -17.75 -16.48 3.11
N GLU A 84 -18.40 -15.36 3.47
CA GLU A 84 -18.97 -14.35 2.56
C GLU A 84 -17.93 -13.56 1.77
N VAL A 85 -16.68 -13.50 2.25
CA VAL A 85 -15.60 -12.75 1.61
C VAL A 85 -15.10 -13.51 0.38
N GLU A 86 -15.20 -12.91 -0.80
CA GLU A 86 -14.68 -13.48 -2.06
C GLU A 86 -13.30 -12.95 -2.42
N PHE A 87 -12.91 -11.78 -1.92
CA PHE A 87 -11.58 -11.22 -2.18
C PHE A 87 -11.00 -10.45 -0.99
N ILE A 88 -9.68 -10.56 -0.82
CA ILE A 88 -8.92 -9.87 0.21
C ILE A 88 -8.00 -8.83 -0.44
N VAL A 89 -7.84 -7.67 0.18
CA VAL A 89 -6.92 -6.63 -0.27
C VAL A 89 -5.82 -6.42 0.78
N ASP A 90 -4.55 -6.66 0.42
CA ASP A 90 -3.36 -6.51 1.27
C ASP A 90 -2.55 -5.27 0.85
N ALA A 91 -2.22 -4.38 1.80
CA ALA A 91 -1.47 -3.15 1.57
C ALA A 91 -0.04 -3.17 2.16
N SER A 92 0.53 -4.34 2.41
CA SER A 92 1.83 -4.54 3.08
C SER A 92 3.04 -3.99 2.32
N LYS A 93 2.90 -3.60 1.05
CA LYS A 93 3.86 -2.88 0.16
C LYS A 93 5.25 -3.51 -0.04
N ASN A 94 5.69 -4.44 0.81
CA ASN A 94 7.01 -5.02 0.74
C ASN A 94 7.07 -6.10 -0.34
N VAL A 95 7.89 -5.86 -1.36
CA VAL A 95 7.99 -6.73 -2.55
C VAL A 95 8.32 -8.19 -2.22
N VAL A 96 9.22 -8.46 -1.28
CA VAL A 96 9.56 -9.85 -0.88
C VAL A 96 8.40 -10.52 -0.15
N TRP A 97 7.60 -9.77 0.62
CA TRP A 97 6.37 -10.32 1.20
C TRP A 97 5.35 -10.65 0.11
N ILE A 98 5.20 -9.77 -0.87
CA ILE A 98 4.27 -9.98 -1.98
C ILE A 98 4.68 -11.22 -2.78
N ASP A 99 5.97 -11.34 -3.12
CA ASP A 99 6.61 -12.51 -3.77
C ASP A 99 6.32 -13.81 -2.98
N ASP A 100 6.74 -13.87 -1.70
CA ASP A 100 6.53 -15.04 -0.84
C ASP A 100 5.04 -15.44 -0.73
N GLN A 101 4.13 -14.46 -0.55
CA GLN A 101 2.71 -14.75 -0.38
C GLN A 101 2.04 -15.14 -1.70
N THR A 102 2.49 -14.61 -2.83
CA THR A 102 2.01 -15.01 -4.16
C THR A 102 2.29 -16.50 -4.38
N ASP A 103 3.50 -16.96 -4.03
CA ASP A 103 3.86 -18.38 -4.09
C ASP A 103 2.98 -19.27 -3.19
N TYR A 104 2.70 -18.83 -1.95
CA TYR A 104 1.83 -19.59 -1.05
C TYR A 104 0.39 -19.67 -1.55
N LEU A 105 -0.15 -18.56 -2.06
CA LEU A 105 -1.51 -18.47 -2.59
C LEU A 105 -1.68 -19.32 -3.84
N ALA A 106 -0.69 -19.33 -4.74
CA ALA A 106 -0.70 -20.19 -5.92
C ALA A 106 -0.81 -21.68 -5.55
N ARG A 107 -0.09 -22.13 -4.50
CA ARG A 107 -0.17 -23.51 -3.99
C ARG A 107 -1.52 -23.84 -3.34
N GLN A 108 -2.26 -22.82 -2.90
CA GLN A 108 -3.60 -22.93 -2.33
C GLN A 108 -4.70 -22.82 -3.40
N GLY A 109 -4.34 -22.60 -4.67
CA GLY A 109 -5.31 -22.36 -5.74
C GLY A 109 -6.07 -21.03 -5.60
N ILE A 110 -5.52 -20.08 -4.85
CA ILE A 110 -6.09 -18.74 -4.66
C ILE A 110 -5.52 -17.81 -5.73
N GLU A 111 -6.41 -17.13 -6.44
CA GLU A 111 -6.05 -16.19 -7.49
C GLU A 111 -5.40 -14.94 -6.90
N THR A 112 -4.36 -14.41 -7.56
CA THR A 112 -3.65 -13.21 -7.10
C THR A 112 -3.64 -12.12 -8.16
N HIS A 113 -3.83 -10.88 -7.71
CA HIS A 113 -3.63 -9.68 -8.52
C HIS A 113 -2.68 -8.74 -7.81
N HIS A 114 -1.90 -7.99 -8.59
CA HIS A 114 -0.94 -7.04 -8.06
C HIS A 114 -1.16 -5.67 -8.70
N VAL A 115 -1.19 -4.64 -7.87
CA VAL A 115 -1.38 -3.26 -8.32
C VAL A 115 -0.48 -2.32 -7.56
N VAL A 116 0.14 -1.37 -8.24
CA VAL A 116 0.98 -0.33 -7.64
C VAL A 116 0.32 1.02 -7.81
N ILE A 117 -0.10 1.63 -6.70
CA ILE A 117 -0.48 3.05 -6.74
C ILE A 117 0.78 3.92 -6.60
N TRP A 118 0.97 4.85 -7.52
CA TRP A 118 2.22 5.59 -7.66
C TRP A 118 1.99 7.09 -7.86
N LYS A 119 3.05 7.85 -7.63
CA LYS A 119 3.17 9.29 -7.87
C LYS A 119 4.35 9.51 -8.79
N THR A 120 4.36 10.55 -9.61
CA THR A 120 5.59 10.95 -10.31
C THR A 120 6.69 11.26 -9.29
N LEU A 121 7.96 11.28 -9.71
CA LEU A 121 9.06 11.59 -8.80
C LEU A 121 8.86 12.97 -8.15
N LEU A 122 8.38 13.94 -8.93
CA LEU A 122 8.04 15.29 -8.48
C LEU A 122 6.91 15.30 -7.43
N GLU A 123 5.82 14.57 -7.67
CA GLU A 123 4.70 14.44 -6.72
C GLU A 123 5.11 13.74 -5.41
N TYR A 124 6.01 12.76 -5.51
CA TYR A 124 6.59 12.10 -4.36
C TYR A 124 7.52 13.05 -3.57
N ALA A 125 8.36 13.83 -4.24
CA ALA A 125 9.18 14.88 -3.63
C ALA A 125 8.33 15.90 -2.87
N HIS A 126 7.26 16.39 -3.49
CA HIS A 126 6.27 17.27 -2.85
C HIS A 126 5.68 16.64 -1.58
N SER A 127 5.34 15.36 -1.65
CA SER A 127 4.80 14.62 -0.49
C SER A 127 5.80 14.49 0.66
N LEU A 128 7.09 14.38 0.36
CA LEU A 128 8.16 14.39 1.36
C LEU A 128 8.39 15.79 1.93
N GLN A 129 8.34 16.84 1.09
CA GLN A 129 8.51 18.24 1.50
C GLN A 129 7.45 18.65 2.52
N LYS A 130 6.16 18.38 2.25
CA LYS A 130 5.04 18.66 3.18
C LYS A 130 5.22 18.07 4.57
N ARG A 131 6.07 17.04 4.71
CA ARG A 131 6.32 16.31 5.95
C ARG A 131 7.69 16.61 6.55
N ASN A 132 8.39 17.61 6.02
CA ASN A 132 9.77 17.93 6.38
C ASN A 132 10.67 16.68 6.29
N ARG A 133 10.56 15.94 5.20
CA ARG A 133 11.34 14.71 4.93
C ARG A 133 12.18 14.78 3.65
N LEU A 134 11.97 15.80 2.80
CA LEU A 134 12.70 15.92 1.55
C LEU A 134 14.21 16.03 1.78
N ASP A 135 14.64 16.86 2.72
CA ASP A 135 16.06 17.06 3.04
C ASP A 135 16.59 16.15 4.15
N LYS A 136 15.74 15.27 4.71
CA LYS A 136 16.20 14.36 5.76
C LYS A 136 17.17 13.33 5.18
N LYS A 137 18.25 13.07 5.91
CA LYS A 137 19.30 12.13 5.51
C LYS A 137 19.82 12.46 4.10
N ASP A 138 20.08 13.75 3.86
CA ASP A 138 20.64 14.28 2.62
C ASP A 138 19.84 13.97 1.36
N GLY A 139 18.52 13.79 1.50
CA GLY A 139 17.63 13.45 0.39
C GLY A 139 17.55 11.96 0.07
N ALA A 140 18.16 11.09 0.87
CA ALA A 140 18.16 9.64 0.65
C ALA A 140 16.76 9.02 0.56
N GLU A 141 15.74 9.66 1.16
CA GLU A 141 14.36 9.18 1.07
C GLU A 141 13.76 9.31 -0.34
N LEU A 142 14.21 10.28 -1.13
CA LEU A 142 13.76 10.48 -2.51
C LEU A 142 14.24 9.34 -3.40
N ALA A 143 15.48 8.87 -3.19
CA ALA A 143 16.07 7.73 -3.89
C ALA A 143 15.33 6.39 -3.66
N HIS A 144 14.47 6.30 -2.63
CA HIS A 144 13.60 5.14 -2.46
C HIS A 144 12.57 4.99 -3.58
N TRP A 145 12.21 6.08 -4.28
CA TRP A 145 11.20 6.05 -5.34
C TRP A 145 11.61 5.13 -6.51
N PRO A 146 12.73 5.36 -7.21
CA PRO A 146 13.11 4.48 -8.31
C PRO A 146 13.47 3.08 -7.79
N GLN A 147 14.09 2.99 -6.62
CA GLN A 147 14.46 1.70 -6.02
C GLN A 147 13.25 0.82 -5.74
N TYR A 148 12.15 1.39 -5.26
CA TYR A 148 10.93 0.64 -4.95
C TYR A 148 10.33 0.04 -6.22
N HIS A 149 10.10 0.86 -7.23
CA HIS A 149 9.44 0.44 -8.47
C HIS A 149 10.30 -0.56 -9.25
N ARG A 150 11.62 -0.38 -9.30
CA ARG A 150 12.54 -1.39 -9.87
C ARG A 150 12.48 -2.72 -9.13
N ASN A 151 12.45 -2.69 -7.79
CA ASN A 151 12.28 -3.93 -7.04
C ASN A 151 10.91 -4.56 -7.31
N PHE A 152 9.83 -3.77 -7.37
CA PHE A 152 8.50 -4.29 -7.65
C PHE A 152 8.48 -4.99 -9.01
N TYR A 153 8.96 -4.30 -10.05
CA TYR A 153 9.09 -4.85 -11.40
C TYR A 153 9.96 -6.12 -11.43
N SER A 154 10.96 -6.24 -10.57
CA SER A 154 11.84 -7.41 -10.51
C SER A 154 11.25 -8.62 -9.80
N PHE A 155 10.34 -8.41 -8.84
CA PHE A 155 9.78 -9.46 -7.99
C PHE A 155 8.36 -9.84 -8.36
N VAL A 156 7.67 -9.04 -9.16
CA VAL A 156 6.26 -9.25 -9.52
C VAL A 156 6.14 -9.23 -11.03
N ASP A 157 5.89 -10.40 -11.61
CA ASP A 157 5.89 -10.57 -13.07
C ASP A 157 4.68 -9.96 -13.77
N SER A 158 3.53 -9.94 -13.10
CA SER A 158 2.28 -9.38 -13.62
C SER A 158 1.68 -8.41 -12.62
N PHE A 159 1.51 -7.15 -13.02
CA PHE A 159 0.86 -6.14 -12.20
C PHE A 159 0.27 -5.03 -13.06
N ARG A 160 -0.60 -4.23 -12.45
CA ARG A 160 -1.08 -2.95 -13.00
C ARG A 160 -0.64 -1.78 -12.15
N THR A 161 -0.76 -0.58 -12.66
CA THR A 161 -0.45 0.63 -11.92
C THR A 161 -1.65 1.56 -11.89
N VAL A 162 -1.68 2.41 -10.87
CA VAL A 162 -2.66 3.49 -10.72
C VAL A 162 -1.90 4.76 -10.40
N LYS A 163 -1.94 5.75 -11.29
CA LYS A 163 -1.38 7.06 -10.95
C LYS A 163 -2.28 7.75 -9.93
N TYR A 164 -1.72 8.18 -8.80
CA TYR A 164 -2.45 8.79 -7.68
C TYR A 164 -3.21 10.05 -8.11
N ALA A 165 -2.61 10.86 -9.00
CA ALA A 165 -3.26 12.05 -9.53
C ALA A 165 -4.56 11.73 -10.28
N ASP A 166 -4.56 10.67 -11.08
CA ASP A 166 -5.75 10.20 -11.79
C ASP A 166 -6.77 9.62 -10.81
N TYR A 167 -6.33 8.80 -9.87
CA TYR A 167 -7.20 8.26 -8.82
C TYR A 167 -7.91 9.35 -8.01
N ALA A 168 -7.22 10.43 -7.68
CA ALA A 168 -7.79 11.53 -6.91
C ALA A 168 -8.74 12.43 -7.73
N ARG A 169 -8.51 12.58 -9.04
CA ARG A 169 -9.30 13.48 -9.92
C ARG A 169 -10.47 12.78 -10.60
N ARG A 170 -10.33 11.49 -10.92
CA ARG A 170 -11.27 10.68 -11.69
C ARG A 170 -11.56 9.36 -10.98
N GLN A 171 -11.90 9.47 -9.69
CA GLN A 171 -11.93 8.32 -8.79
C GLN A 171 -12.89 7.20 -9.25
N ALA A 172 -14.09 7.55 -9.72
CA ALA A 172 -15.06 6.58 -10.22
C ALA A 172 -14.52 5.78 -11.42
N ASP A 173 -13.97 6.47 -12.43
CA ASP A 173 -13.43 5.83 -13.63
C ASP A 173 -12.26 4.89 -13.30
N VAL A 174 -11.33 5.35 -12.46
CA VAL A 174 -10.17 4.57 -12.04
C VAL A 174 -10.60 3.34 -11.22
N LEU A 175 -11.60 3.50 -10.33
CA LEU A 175 -12.13 2.37 -9.57
C LEU A 175 -12.89 1.39 -10.45
N GLN A 176 -13.63 1.85 -11.45
CA GLN A 176 -14.32 0.98 -12.40
C GLN A 176 -13.31 0.16 -13.22
N ALA A 177 -12.26 0.80 -13.74
CA ALA A 177 -11.17 0.11 -14.44
C ALA A 177 -10.44 -0.89 -13.52
N ALA A 178 -10.19 -0.52 -12.26
CA ALA A 178 -9.58 -1.41 -11.29
C ALA A 178 -10.45 -2.62 -10.96
N CYS A 179 -11.75 -2.40 -10.74
CA CYS A 179 -12.69 -3.48 -10.45
C CYS A 179 -12.80 -4.46 -11.63
N ALA A 180 -12.91 -3.94 -12.85
CA ALA A 180 -12.92 -4.75 -14.07
C ALA A 180 -11.63 -5.58 -14.21
N THR A 181 -10.47 -4.96 -13.97
CA THR A 181 -9.16 -5.63 -14.02
C THR A 181 -9.04 -6.78 -13.03
N PHE A 182 -9.56 -6.61 -11.80
CA PHE A 182 -9.49 -7.64 -10.77
C PHE A 182 -10.67 -8.63 -10.82
N GLY A 183 -11.59 -8.47 -11.77
CA GLY A 183 -12.80 -9.29 -11.85
C GLY A 183 -13.67 -9.19 -10.58
N ILE A 184 -13.74 -8.00 -9.97
CA ILE A 184 -14.58 -7.71 -8.80
C ILE A 184 -15.68 -6.71 -9.17
N PRO A 185 -16.79 -6.64 -8.40
CA PRO A 185 -17.86 -5.71 -8.66
C PRO A 185 -17.44 -4.25 -8.40
N TYR A 186 -17.85 -3.38 -9.32
CA TYR A 186 -17.95 -1.95 -9.07
C TYR A 186 -19.39 -1.59 -8.66
N PHE A 187 -19.52 -0.60 -7.78
CA PHE A 187 -20.80 0.04 -7.46
C PHE A 187 -20.60 1.54 -7.23
N ALA A 188 -21.62 2.34 -7.53
CA ALA A 188 -21.59 3.77 -7.27
C ALA A 188 -21.48 4.03 -5.77
N GLY A 189 -20.49 4.82 -5.35
CA GLY A 189 -20.20 5.04 -3.94
C GLY A 189 -19.10 4.19 -3.35
N LYS A 190 -18.41 3.39 -4.16
CA LYS A 190 -17.29 2.55 -3.69
C LYS A 190 -16.20 3.38 -2.99
N GLU A 191 -16.01 4.65 -3.39
CA GLU A 191 -15.12 5.62 -2.76
C GLU A 191 -15.44 5.92 -1.29
N ARG A 192 -16.69 5.71 -0.86
CA ARG A 192 -17.15 5.96 0.52
C ARG A 192 -16.79 4.81 1.47
N TYR A 193 -15.52 4.40 1.44
CA TYR A 193 -15.04 3.27 2.23
C TYR A 193 -15.22 3.47 3.74
N TRP A 194 -15.37 4.70 4.21
CA TRP A 194 -15.68 5.02 5.61
C TRP A 194 -17.07 4.60 6.06
N GLU A 195 -17.97 4.24 5.15
CA GLU A 195 -19.31 3.70 5.46
C GLU A 195 -19.27 2.22 5.84
N LYS A 196 -18.14 1.56 5.61
CA LYS A 196 -17.90 0.16 5.95
C LYS A 196 -16.96 0.02 7.16
N THR A 197 -17.25 -0.94 8.02
CA THR A 197 -16.30 -1.36 9.07
C THR A 197 -15.14 -2.13 8.44
N HIS A 198 -13.91 -1.65 8.66
CA HIS A 198 -12.69 -2.28 8.16
C HIS A 198 -11.85 -2.86 9.29
N HIS A 199 -11.33 -4.08 9.12
CA HIS A 199 -10.43 -4.69 10.10
C HIS A 199 -8.95 -4.36 9.88
N ALA A 200 -8.61 -3.50 8.91
CA ALA A 200 -7.24 -3.26 8.46
C ALA A 200 -6.22 -2.97 9.58
N LEU A 201 -5.05 -3.63 9.50
CA LEU A 201 -3.90 -3.35 10.36
C LEU A 201 -3.05 -2.23 9.77
N GLY A 202 -2.58 -1.30 10.59
CA GLY A 202 -1.60 -0.31 10.15
C GLY A 202 -2.12 0.69 9.13
N GLY A 203 -1.24 1.17 8.24
CA GLY A 203 -1.56 2.18 7.22
C GLY A 203 -1.38 3.63 7.69
N ASN A 204 -1.59 4.56 6.74
CA ASN A 204 -1.47 5.99 7.01
C ASN A 204 -2.60 6.48 7.93
N LEU A 205 -2.25 7.21 8.99
CA LEU A 205 -3.21 7.81 9.91
C LEU A 205 -4.14 8.80 9.19
N SER A 206 -3.64 9.54 8.20
CA SER A 206 -4.43 10.50 7.43
C SER A 206 -5.52 9.83 6.59
N SER A 207 -5.34 8.57 6.20
CA SER A 207 -6.38 7.80 5.50
C SER A 207 -7.35 7.13 6.48
N ARG A 208 -6.84 6.71 7.64
CA ARG A 208 -7.61 6.00 8.65
C ARG A 208 -8.54 6.88 9.46
N ILE A 209 -8.23 8.17 9.60
CA ILE A 209 -9.07 9.10 10.34
C ILE A 209 -10.52 9.12 9.80
N HIS A 210 -10.69 8.90 8.49
CA HIS A 210 -11.99 8.88 7.83
C HIS A 210 -12.88 7.71 8.27
N LEU A 211 -12.32 6.63 8.81
CA LEU A 211 -13.05 5.47 9.32
C LEU A 211 -13.85 5.76 10.60
N TYR A 212 -13.58 6.90 11.25
CA TYR A 212 -14.15 7.24 12.55
C TYR A 212 -14.92 8.55 12.46
N SER A 213 -16.10 8.63 13.09
CA SER A 213 -16.83 9.90 13.21
C SER A 213 -16.04 10.88 14.07
N LYS A 214 -16.18 12.19 13.82
CA LYS A 214 -15.41 13.25 14.50
C LYS A 214 -15.61 13.24 16.02
N GLU A 215 -16.78 12.80 16.46
CA GLU A 215 -17.19 12.75 17.86
C GLU A 215 -16.56 11.55 18.61
N SER A 216 -16.13 10.53 17.88
CA SER A 216 -15.62 9.30 18.48
C SER A 216 -14.26 9.48 19.18
N ASP A 217 -14.01 8.71 20.24
CA ASP A 217 -12.71 8.67 20.93
C ASP A 217 -11.58 8.21 19.99
N ARG A 218 -11.92 7.35 19.02
CA ARG A 218 -10.97 6.84 18.01
C ARG A 218 -10.51 7.93 17.05
N TYR A 219 -11.41 8.81 16.60
CA TYR A 219 -11.03 9.96 15.79
C TYR A 219 -10.05 10.85 16.55
N ARG A 220 -10.37 11.20 17.80
CA ARG A 220 -9.50 11.99 18.68
C ARG A 220 -8.14 11.32 18.93
N ASP A 221 -8.09 10.00 19.10
CA ASP A 221 -6.82 9.26 19.22
C ASP A 221 -5.99 9.33 17.93
N VAL A 222 -6.60 9.08 16.77
CA VAL A 222 -5.90 9.13 15.48
C VAL A 222 -5.39 10.54 15.21
N GLN A 223 -6.20 11.56 15.48
CA GLN A 223 -5.84 12.97 15.34
C GLN A 223 -4.63 13.32 16.19
N ARG A 224 -4.67 13.06 17.50
CA ARG A 224 -3.55 13.30 18.43
C ARG A 224 -2.26 12.59 17.98
N ARG A 225 -2.37 11.36 17.49
CA ARG A 225 -1.22 10.59 17.00
C ARG A 225 -0.63 11.15 15.70
N ALA A 226 -1.44 11.79 14.88
CA ALA A 226 -0.99 12.45 13.66
C ALA A 226 -0.40 13.85 13.94
N GLU A 227 -0.97 14.60 14.88
CA GLU A 227 -0.43 15.89 15.35
C GLU A 227 0.97 15.72 15.97
N GLY A 228 1.16 14.68 16.79
CA GLY A 228 2.48 14.30 17.33
C GLY A 228 3.49 13.86 16.24
N ARG A 229 3.04 13.65 15.01
CA ARG A 229 3.84 13.34 13.82
C ARG A 229 3.71 14.45 12.78
N ARG A 230 4.01 15.70 13.16
CA ARG A 230 4.25 16.89 12.30
C ARG A 230 3.52 16.83 10.93
N ASN A 231 2.34 17.44 10.88
CA ASN A 231 1.58 17.84 9.69
C ASN A 231 1.05 16.71 8.77
N ASP A 232 0.86 15.48 9.26
CA ASP A 232 0.22 14.42 8.45
C ASP A 232 -1.30 14.65 8.23
N LEU A 233 -1.95 15.40 9.12
CA LEU A 233 -3.31 15.92 8.95
C LEU A 233 -3.18 17.44 8.73
N GLY A 234 -3.56 17.93 7.56
CA GLY A 234 -3.70 19.38 7.37
C GLY A 234 -4.79 19.91 8.30
N GLU A 235 -4.68 21.17 8.71
CA GLU A 235 -5.64 21.84 9.59
C GLU A 235 -7.07 21.94 8.99
N ASN A 236 -7.21 21.65 7.69
CA ASN A 236 -8.47 21.79 6.98
C ASN A 236 -9.35 20.54 7.06
N ASP A 237 -10.38 20.68 7.88
CA ASP A 237 -11.55 19.82 8.00
C ASP A 237 -12.28 19.57 6.66
N ALA A 238 -12.01 20.43 5.66
CA ALA A 238 -12.52 20.37 4.29
C ALA A 238 -12.21 19.05 3.54
N ASN A 239 -11.16 18.33 3.93
CA ASN A 239 -10.76 17.07 3.28
C ASN A 239 -11.26 15.82 4.02
N TYR A 240 -12.08 15.96 5.06
CA TYR A 240 -12.63 14.81 5.77
C TYR A 240 -13.54 13.99 4.85
N ARG A 241 -13.22 12.70 4.68
CA ARG A 241 -13.92 11.75 3.81
C ARG A 241 -13.85 12.15 2.34
N GLN A 242 -12.68 12.63 1.91
CA GLN A 242 -12.39 12.90 0.51
C GLN A 242 -10.95 12.52 0.18
N VAL A 243 -10.75 11.93 -1.00
CA VAL A 243 -9.42 11.81 -1.60
C VAL A 243 -9.14 13.10 -2.35
N TYR A 244 -8.04 13.77 -2.02
CA TYR A 244 -7.64 15.02 -2.67
C TYR A 244 -6.26 14.92 -3.29
N TYR A 245 -6.00 15.82 -4.23
CA TYR A 245 -4.71 15.99 -4.88
C TYR A 245 -4.32 17.46 -4.81
N GLU A 246 -3.05 17.69 -4.50
CA GLU A 246 -2.44 19.01 -4.50
C GLU A 246 -1.27 18.98 -5.47
N SER A 247 -1.32 19.86 -6.46
CA SER A 247 -0.27 19.99 -7.47
C SER A 247 1.04 20.40 -6.82
N PRO A 248 2.18 19.76 -7.15
CA PRO A 248 3.49 20.20 -6.70
C PRO A 248 3.81 21.62 -7.16
N ASP A 249 4.45 22.42 -6.31
CA ASP A 249 5.18 23.61 -6.75
C ASP A 249 6.52 23.16 -7.34
N GLU A 250 6.60 23.14 -8.67
CA GLU A 250 7.77 22.61 -9.38
C GLU A 250 9.02 23.46 -9.09
N SER A 251 8.87 24.77 -8.95
CA SER A 251 9.99 25.72 -8.84
C SER A 251 10.91 25.39 -7.66
N VAL A 252 10.34 24.85 -6.57
CA VAL A 252 11.06 24.49 -5.35
C VAL A 252 11.68 23.09 -5.41
N LEU A 253 11.15 22.20 -6.25
CA LEU A 253 11.47 20.77 -6.24
C LEU A 253 12.38 20.34 -7.39
N LEU A 254 12.48 21.14 -8.46
CA LEU A 254 13.26 20.82 -9.66
C LEU A 254 14.73 20.53 -9.35
N ALA A 255 15.34 21.23 -8.39
CA ALA A 255 16.74 20.98 -8.01
C ALA A 255 16.95 19.58 -7.42
N HIS A 256 16.05 19.12 -6.52
CA HIS A 256 16.13 17.79 -5.92
C HIS A 256 15.86 16.68 -6.94
N VAL A 257 14.83 16.86 -7.77
CA VAL A 257 14.46 15.89 -8.81
C VAL A 257 15.53 15.80 -9.89
N GLY A 258 16.03 16.95 -10.36
CA GLY A 258 17.07 17.04 -11.38
C GLY A 258 18.38 16.37 -10.94
N ARG A 259 18.81 16.61 -9.69
CA ARG A 259 19.97 15.91 -9.10
C ARG A 259 19.80 14.40 -9.13
N LEU A 260 18.66 13.88 -8.65
CA LEU A 260 18.44 12.44 -8.61
C LEU A 260 18.34 11.83 -10.03
N ARG A 261 17.74 12.53 -11.00
CA ARG A 261 17.72 12.11 -12.41
C ARG A 261 19.13 12.07 -13.01
N GLY A 262 19.99 13.05 -12.68
CA GLY A 262 21.39 13.04 -13.07
C GLY A 262 22.21 11.88 -12.47
N GLU A 263 21.87 11.46 -11.25
CA GLU A 263 22.51 10.34 -10.55
C GLU A 263 21.95 8.96 -10.95
N SER A 264 20.74 8.90 -11.52
CA SER A 264 20.06 7.64 -11.84
C SER A 264 19.44 7.66 -13.24
N PRO A 265 20.12 7.06 -14.24
CA PRO A 265 19.64 7.06 -15.63
C PRO A 265 18.36 6.24 -15.84
N THR A 266 17.91 5.50 -14.81
CA THR A 266 16.75 4.61 -14.89
C THR A 266 15.43 5.27 -14.48
N ILE A 267 15.43 6.52 -14.01
CA ILE A 267 14.19 7.15 -13.50
C ILE A 267 13.14 7.30 -14.59
N ASP A 268 13.53 7.79 -15.76
CA ASP A 268 12.58 8.04 -16.85
C ASP A 268 12.01 6.70 -17.36
N GLN A 269 12.84 5.67 -17.48
CA GLN A 269 12.41 4.30 -17.78
C GLN A 269 11.43 3.75 -16.73
N VAL A 270 11.62 4.05 -15.45
CA VAL A 270 10.66 3.65 -14.40
C VAL A 270 9.33 4.36 -14.60
N GLU A 271 9.32 5.66 -14.91
CA GLU A 271 8.07 6.39 -15.18
C GLU A 271 7.36 5.85 -16.43
N GLU A 272 8.09 5.60 -17.52
CA GLU A 272 7.57 4.96 -18.74
C GLU A 272 6.97 3.59 -18.45
N MET A 273 7.69 2.74 -17.70
CA MET A 273 7.21 1.43 -17.26
C MET A 273 5.92 1.55 -16.46
N LEU A 274 5.84 2.50 -15.51
CA LEU A 274 4.65 2.69 -14.71
C LEU A 274 3.46 3.16 -15.55
N ILE A 275 3.67 4.03 -16.54
CA ILE A 275 2.63 4.49 -17.47
C ILE A 275 2.13 3.35 -18.35
N ALA A 276 3.03 2.52 -18.88
CA ALA A 276 2.66 1.39 -19.73
C ALA A 276 1.86 0.29 -19.00
N HIS A 277 1.95 0.23 -17.67
CA HIS A 277 1.19 -0.69 -16.83
C HIS A 277 -0.12 -0.08 -16.29
N ASP A 278 -0.49 1.14 -16.70
CA ASP A 278 -1.65 1.84 -16.15
C ASP A 278 -2.94 1.04 -16.33
N ILE A 279 -3.74 0.99 -15.29
CA ILE A 279 -4.97 0.19 -15.22
C ILE A 279 -6.05 0.70 -16.18
N ALA A 280 -5.97 1.97 -16.60
CA ALA A 280 -6.85 2.56 -17.60
C ALA A 280 -6.35 2.34 -19.04
N GLY A 281 -5.16 1.77 -19.23
CA GLY A 281 -4.64 1.43 -20.55
C GLY A 281 -5.36 0.24 -21.19
N ASP A 282 -5.51 0.28 -22.51
CA ASP A 282 -6.12 -0.81 -23.28
C ASP A 282 -5.15 -2.01 -23.38
N GLY A 283 -5.54 -3.15 -22.81
CA GLY A 283 -4.83 -4.42 -22.98
C GLY A 283 -3.66 -4.67 -22.01
N PRO A 284 -2.83 -5.71 -22.24
CA PRO A 284 -1.67 -6.02 -21.42
C PRO A 284 -0.62 -4.90 -21.47
N PRO A 285 0.24 -4.75 -20.45
CA PRO A 285 1.27 -3.72 -20.45
C PRO A 285 2.15 -3.81 -21.71
N ALA A 286 2.34 -2.68 -22.39
CA ALA A 286 3.12 -2.62 -23.63
C ALA A 286 4.58 -2.25 -23.33
N GLY A 287 5.54 -3.09 -23.69
CA GLY A 287 6.97 -2.82 -23.52
C GLY A 287 7.68 -3.78 -22.56
N ASN A 288 9.00 -3.74 -22.57
CA ASN A 288 9.87 -4.53 -21.69
C ASN A 288 11.07 -3.68 -21.29
N TRP A 289 11.41 -3.68 -19.99
CA TRP A 289 12.48 -2.86 -19.43
C TRP A 289 13.51 -3.74 -18.71
N PRO A 290 14.25 -4.62 -19.43
CA PRO A 290 15.20 -5.54 -18.81
C PRO A 290 16.27 -4.83 -17.96
N GLU A 291 16.63 -3.59 -18.31
CA GLU A 291 17.55 -2.73 -17.57
C GLU A 291 17.04 -2.33 -16.16
N LEU A 292 15.72 -2.38 -15.95
CA LEU A 292 15.13 -2.13 -14.64
C LEU A 292 15.16 -3.37 -13.74
N LYS A 293 15.28 -4.58 -14.31
CA LYS A 293 15.33 -5.84 -13.55
C LYS A 293 16.63 -5.93 -12.74
N LEU A 294 16.52 -6.48 -11.55
CA LEU A 294 17.67 -6.84 -10.73
C LEU A 294 18.39 -8.05 -11.33
N GLY A 295 19.72 -8.06 -11.26
CA GLY A 295 20.50 -9.27 -11.52
C GLY A 295 20.17 -10.38 -10.53
N ALA A 296 20.41 -11.64 -10.91
CA ALA A 296 20.09 -12.81 -10.08
C ALA A 296 20.73 -12.74 -8.68
N ILE A 297 21.97 -12.24 -8.58
CA ILE A 297 22.68 -12.06 -7.30
C ILE A 297 21.96 -11.02 -6.43
N ASP A 298 21.60 -9.85 -6.99
CA ASP A 298 20.91 -8.79 -6.24
C ASP A 298 19.53 -9.21 -5.76
N TYR A 299 18.80 -9.95 -6.61
CA TYR A 299 17.52 -10.54 -6.28
C TYR A 299 17.64 -11.47 -5.06
N ARG A 300 18.57 -12.44 -5.11
CA ARG A 300 18.83 -13.39 -4.01
C ARG A 300 19.33 -12.68 -2.75
N MET A 301 20.21 -11.70 -2.89
CA MET A 301 20.71 -10.91 -1.76
C MET A 301 19.59 -10.12 -1.07
N LYS A 302 18.60 -9.61 -1.82
CA LYS A 302 17.41 -8.97 -1.23
C LYS A 302 16.52 -9.97 -0.48
N GLN A 303 16.26 -11.14 -1.06
CA GLN A 303 15.52 -12.21 -0.36
C GLN A 303 16.23 -12.60 0.94
N LEU A 304 17.54 -12.85 0.89
CA LEU A 304 18.35 -13.21 2.06
C LEU A 304 18.35 -12.09 3.13
N ARG A 305 18.58 -10.83 2.74
CA ARG A 305 18.54 -9.69 3.67
C ARG A 305 17.18 -9.58 4.35
N GLN A 306 16.09 -9.76 3.60
CA GLN A 306 14.74 -9.72 4.17
C GLN A 306 14.47 -10.91 5.09
N PHE A 307 14.93 -12.12 4.75
CA PHE A 307 14.85 -13.30 5.59
C PHE A 307 15.58 -13.08 6.92
N THR A 308 16.86 -12.69 6.87
CA THR A 308 17.68 -12.40 8.05
C THR A 308 17.05 -11.33 8.92
N ARG A 309 16.61 -10.21 8.32
CA ARG A 309 15.92 -9.14 9.04
C ARG A 309 14.65 -9.64 9.72
N THR A 310 13.89 -10.51 9.05
CA THR A 310 12.66 -11.09 9.61
C THR A 310 12.96 -12.01 10.77
N ARG A 311 13.98 -12.88 10.67
CA ARG A 311 14.41 -13.78 11.75
C ARG A 311 14.88 -13.00 12.98
N ILE A 312 15.78 -12.03 12.79
CA ILE A 312 16.25 -11.16 13.87
C ILE A 312 15.08 -10.41 14.51
N SER A 313 14.16 -9.87 13.70
CA SER A 313 13.03 -9.12 14.25
C SER A 313 12.02 -10.03 14.97
N LYS A 314 11.79 -11.26 14.51
CA LYS A 314 10.98 -12.26 15.22
C LYS A 314 11.58 -12.58 16.59
N ILE A 315 12.90 -12.68 16.71
CA ILE A 315 13.57 -12.86 18.01
C ILE A 315 13.41 -11.60 18.88
N ARG A 316 13.69 -10.42 18.33
CA ARG A 316 13.64 -9.14 19.05
C ARG A 316 12.23 -8.80 19.57
N PHE A 317 11.21 -9.22 18.83
CA PHE A 317 9.82 -8.88 19.09
C PHE A 317 8.95 -10.12 19.38
N ALA A 318 9.57 -11.25 19.74
CA ALA A 318 8.86 -12.39 20.30
C ALA A 318 8.31 -11.96 21.66
N GLN A 319 7.00 -11.72 21.70
CA GLN A 319 6.19 -11.53 22.90
C GLN A 319 5.08 -12.56 22.85
#